data_AF-A0A7W4E243-F1
#
_entry.id   AF-A0A7W4E243-F1
#
_cell.length_a   1.000
_cell.length_b   1.000
_cell.length_c   1.000
_cell.angle_alpha   90.00
_cell.angle_beta   90.00
_cell.angle_gamma   90.00
#
_symmetry.space_group_name_H-M   'P 1'
#
loop_
_entity.id
_entity.type
_entity.pdbx_description
1 polymer ?
#
loop_
_entity_poly.entity_id
_entity_poly.type
_entity_poly.pdbx_seq_one_letter_code
_entity_poly.pdbx_strand_id
1 'polypeptide(L)' 'MNELELSTEELFPPTREELEEILETIQKQLEDPKFEEYWGFLHQQYLLKKQLLKDLEDENT' A
#
# COMPACT_ATOMS: atom_id res chain seq x y z
N MET A 1 26.30 27.91 6.05
CA MET A 1 25.86 26.75 5.26
C MET A 1 24.36 26.70 5.45
N ASN A 2 23.57 26.92 4.40
CA ASN A 2 22.15 26.61 4.47
C ASN A 2 22.09 25.09 4.47
N GLU A 3 21.83 24.52 5.64
CA GLU A 3 21.30 23.16 5.73
C GLU A 3 19.97 23.24 4.98
N LEU A 4 20.02 22.85 3.71
CA LEU A 4 18.85 22.36 3.02
C LEU A 4 18.39 21.20 3.89
N GLU A 5 17.47 21.47 4.81
CA GLU A 5 16.50 20.48 5.24
C GLU A 5 15.76 20.08 3.97
N LEU A 6 16.40 19.20 3.20
CA LEU A 6 15.73 18.11 2.54
C LEU A 6 15.01 17.40 3.69
N SER A 7 13.85 17.94 4.08
CA SER A 7 12.77 17.12 4.57
C SER A 7 12.63 16.08 3.48
N THR A 8 13.29 14.94 3.70
CA THR A 8 12.75 13.65 3.34
C THR A 8 11.24 13.83 3.47
N GLU A 9 10.51 13.87 2.35
CA GLU A 9 9.15 13.34 2.38
C GLU A 9 9.35 11.98 3.01
N GLU A 10 9.15 11.94 4.33
CA GLU A 10 9.56 10.85 5.15
C GLU A 10 8.92 9.63 4.52
N LEU A 11 9.76 8.65 4.18
CA LEU A 11 9.40 7.31 3.74
C LEU A 11 8.67 6.61 4.89
N PHE A 12 7.58 7.21 5.38
CA PHE A 12 6.72 6.62 6.35
C PHE A 12 6.07 5.42 5.68
N PRO A 13 6.01 4.27 6.38
CA PRO A 13 5.12 3.22 5.94
C PRO A 13 3.72 3.83 5.77
N PRO A 14 2.97 3.42 4.73
CA PRO A 14 1.63 3.93 4.51
C PRO A 14 0.80 3.72 5.77
N THR A 15 -0.04 4.70 6.09
CA THR A 15 -0.96 4.62 7.22
C THR A 15 -1.98 3.51 7.02
N ARG A 16 -2.67 3.13 8.09
CA ARG A 16 -3.79 2.17 8.03
C ARG A 16 -4.82 2.57 6.97
N GLU A 17 -5.26 3.82 6.98
CA GLU A 17 -6.28 4.34 6.07
C GLU A 17 -5.80 4.26 4.62
N GLU A 18 -4.57 4.69 4.34
CA GLU A 18 -3.98 4.59 3.00
C GLU A 18 -3.85 3.13 2.53
N LEU A 19 -3.49 2.20 3.43
CA LEU A 19 -3.43 0.78 3.12
C LEU A 19 -4.81 0.20 2.79
N GLU A 20 -5.85 0.59 3.52
CA GLU A 20 -7.24 0.20 3.24
C GLU A 20 -7.69 0.73 1.86
N GLU A 21 -7.40 1.99 1.53
CA GLU A 21 -7.71 2.57 0.21
C GLU A 21 -6.95 1.88 -0.94
N ILE A 22 -5.67 1.56 -0.73
CA ILE A 22 -4.86 0.82 -1.70
C ILE A 22 -5.44 -0.58 -1.92
N LEU A 23 -5.82 -1.28 -0.84
CA LEU A 23 -6.41 -2.62 -0.92
C LEU A 23 -7.75 -2.61 -1.65
N GLU A 24 -8.63 -1.64 -1.38
CA GLU A 24 -9.91 -1.48 -2.10
C GLU A 24 -9.68 -1.22 -3.59
N THR A 25 -8.71 -0.37 -3.93
CA THR A 25 -8.36 -0.08 -5.32
C THR A 25 -7.86 -1.33 -6.05
N ILE A 26 -6.98 -2.10 -5.42
CA ILE A 26 -6.47 -3.35 -6.00
C ILE A 26 -7.60 -4.37 -6.19
N GLN A 27 -8.54 -4.48 -5.24
CA GLN A 27 -9.71 -5.36 -5.38
C GLN A 27 -10.58 -4.98 -6.58
N LYS A 28 -10.88 -3.69 -6.77
CA LYS A 28 -11.62 -3.20 -7.94
C LYS A 28 -10.90 -3.55 -9.25
N GLN A 29 -9.58 -3.43 -9.29
CA GLN A 29 -8.79 -3.77 -10.48
C GLN A 29 -8.75 -5.27 -10.74
N LEU A 30 -8.79 -6.11 -9.70
CA LEU A 30 -8.88 -7.57 -9.83
C LEU A 30 -10.24 -8.05 -10.35
N GLU A 31 -11.28 -7.21 -10.28
CA GLU A 31 -12.62 -7.49 -10.82
C GLU A 31 -12.80 -6.93 -12.25
N ASP A 32 -11.92 -6.03 -12.70
CA ASP A 32 -11.99 -5.40 -14.01
C ASP A 32 -11.12 -6.17 -15.03
N PRO A 33 -11.73 -6.77 -16.08
CA PRO A 33 -11.01 -7.47 -17.14
C PRO A 33 -9.96 -6.62 -17.87
N LYS A 34 -10.08 -5.29 -17.82
CA LYS A 34 -9.08 -4.36 -18.37
C LYS A 34 -7.68 -4.58 -17.77
N PHE A 35 -7.61 -5.11 -16.55
CA PHE A 35 -6.35 -5.35 -15.84
C PHE A 35 -5.96 -6.84 -15.79
N GLU A 36 -6.60 -7.72 -16.57
CA GLU A 36 -6.37 -9.17 -16.53
C GLU A 36 -4.88 -9.55 -16.68
N GLU A 37 -4.17 -8.87 -17.59
CA GLU A 37 -2.71 -9.05 -17.78
C GLU A 37 -1.90 -8.77 -16.51
N TYR A 38 -2.40 -7.88 -15.64
CA TYR A 38 -1.76 -7.46 -14.40
C TYR A 38 -2.29 -8.18 -13.17
N TRP A 39 -3.31 -9.04 -13.27
CA TRP A 39 -3.92 -9.69 -12.10
C TRP A 39 -2.91 -10.45 -11.23
N GLY A 40 -1.93 -11.11 -11.85
CA GLY A 40 -0.85 -11.77 -11.10
C GLY A 40 -0.05 -10.79 -10.24
N PHE A 41 0.31 -9.63 -10.80
CA PHE A 41 1.03 -8.57 -10.07
C PHE A 41 0.14 -7.92 -9.00
N LEU A 42 -1.11 -7.59 -9.35
CA LEU A 42 -2.09 -7.00 -8.43
C LEU A 42 -2.36 -7.91 -7.24
N HIS A 43 -2.47 -9.22 -7.45
CA HIS A 43 -2.64 -10.17 -6.37
C HIS A 43 -1.42 -10.22 -5.43
N GLN A 44 -0.20 -10.16 -5.97
CA GLN A 44 1.00 -10.06 -5.13
C GLN A 44 1.04 -8.75 -4.32
N GLN A 45 0.70 -7.62 -4.94
CA GLN A 45 0.62 -6.34 -4.22
C GLN A 45 -0.45 -6.37 -3.12
N TYR A 46 -1.62 -6.97 -3.41
CA TYR A 46 -2.68 -7.14 -2.43
C TYR A 46 -2.19 -7.91 -1.19
N LEU A 47 -1.52 -9.04 -1.39
CA LEU A 47 -0.98 -9.85 -0.29
C LEU A 47 0.06 -9.08 0.53
N LEU A 48 0.96 -8.35 -0.13
CA LEU A 48 1.96 -7.53 0.56
C LEU A 48 1.31 -6.43 1.41
N LYS A 49 0.33 -5.70 0.86
CA LYS A 49 -0.32 -4.59 1.59
C LYS A 49 -1.22 -5.10 2.70
N LYS A 50 -1.86 -6.26 2.49
CA LYS A 50 -2.65 -6.93 3.54
C LYS A 50 -1.77 -7.40 4.69
N GLN A 51 -0.56 -7.91 4.41
CA GLN A 51 0.39 -8.25 5.46
C GLN A 51 0.83 -7.00 6.23
N LEU A 52 1.18 -5.91 5.54
CA LEU A 52 1.53 -4.64 6.20
C LEU A 52 0.40 -4.10 7.08
N LEU A 53 -0.84 -4.16 6.61
CA LEU A 53 -2.00 -3.75 7.39
C LEU A 53 -2.14 -4.59 8.66
N LYS A 54 -1.96 -5.91 8.55
CA LYS A 54 -1.98 -6.80 9.71
C LYS A 54 -0.85 -6.47 10.69
N ASP A 55 0.36 -6.24 10.20
CA ASP A 55 1.51 -5.91 11.04
C ASP A 55 1.26 -4.61 11.83
N LEU A 56 0.63 -3.60 11.20
CA LEU A 56 0.22 -2.37 11.88
C LEU A 56 -0.88 -2.60 12.93
N GLU A 57 -1.83 -3.50 12.68
CA GLU A 57 -2.86 -3.84 13.67
C GLU A 57 -2.29 -4.60 14.86
N ASP A 58 -1.33 -5.50 14.62
CA ASP A 58 -0.63 -6.28 15.64
C ASP A 58 0.31 -5.38 16.48
N GLU A 59 0.97 -4.36 15.90
CA GLU A 59 1.80 -3.39 16.63
C GLU A 59 0.99 -2.43 17.53
N ASN A 60 -0.29 -2.21 17.23
CA ASN A 60 -1.18 -1.34 18.01
C ASN A 60 -1.99 -2.07 19.10
N THR A 61 -1.78 -3.37 19.31
CA THR A 61 -2.49 -4.22 20.29
C THR A 61 -1.61 -4.55 21.50
#